data_AF-A0A8H7GBZ4-F1
#
_entry.id   AF-A0A8H7GBZ4-F1
#
_cell.length_a   1.000
_cell.length_b   1.000
_cell.length_c   1.000
_cell.angle_alpha   90.00
_cell.angle_beta   90.00
_cell.angle_gamma   90.00
#
_symmetry.space_group_name_H-M   'P 1'
#
loop_
_entity.id
_entity.type
_entity.pdbx_description
1 polymer ?
#
loop_
_entity_poly.entity_id
_entity_poly.type
_entity_poly.pdbx_seq_one_letter_code
_entity_poly.pdbx_strand_id
1 'polypeptide(L)'
;MLLAIGGLRNLAEAPVIYLPIVTATRPQQEPLLRVKQQASPASGSSMLKLYIALFVAAVLICNFVGLVLWDSSCQNKNLVQYEKEVASRKAQEAQRELEWVREMDKKREEEHARETQWQTEYDLKKAQEAQRELEWVREMDKKREEERARETRWQTEYDLKKAQEARRELAWERHMNETQESERTREAQWKRSYDLKRAQEKQQQRAWERQMDNKRREERTREAQWEMSQEKRERLGLSWSAPLSHGCVSHGVQSYRARLLDAGAYNYNKIVPCMEMPISIHGVSRIADHCERQGNVGVLRLIVCSKH
;
A
#
# COMPACT_ATOMS: atom_id res chain seq x y z
N MET A 1 -17.11 31.85 -3.37
CA MET A 1 -18.05 31.04 -4.18
C MET A 1 -19.29 30.84 -3.33
N LEU A 2 -20.34 31.69 -3.32
CA LEU A 2 -21.17 32.26 -4.39
C LEU A 2 -21.75 31.22 -5.35
N LEU A 3 -23.08 30.99 -5.20
CA LEU A 3 -24.17 30.66 -6.14
C LEU A 3 -25.26 29.94 -5.30
N ALA A 4 -26.40 30.51 -4.88
CA ALA A 4 -27.48 31.27 -5.54
C ALA A 4 -28.26 30.50 -6.61
N ILE A 5 -29.40 29.88 -6.22
CA ILE A 5 -30.64 29.65 -7.01
C ILE A 5 -31.78 29.53 -5.95
N GLY A 6 -32.93 30.21 -5.97
CA GLY A 6 -33.54 31.11 -6.94
C GLY A 6 -34.93 30.63 -7.39
N GLY A 7 -36.00 31.11 -6.74
CA GLY A 7 -37.37 31.29 -7.29
C GLY A 7 -38.30 30.06 -7.41
N LEU A 8 -39.62 30.16 -7.57
CA LEU A 8 -40.62 31.25 -7.59
C LEU A 8 -41.99 30.61 -7.99
N ARG A 9 -43.11 31.30 -7.69
CA ARG A 9 -44.50 31.20 -8.25
C ARG A 9 -45.48 30.25 -7.55
N ASN A 10 -46.58 30.71 -6.96
CA ASN A 10 -47.76 31.49 -7.42
C ASN A 10 -48.90 30.62 -7.99
N LEU A 11 -50.14 31.11 -7.75
CA LEU A 11 -51.46 30.78 -8.33
C LEU A 11 -52.29 29.77 -7.50
N ALA A 12 -53.60 29.90 -7.32
CA ALA A 12 -54.59 30.95 -7.61
C ALA A 12 -55.95 30.50 -7.02
N GLU A 13 -56.77 31.48 -6.64
CA GLU A 13 -58.20 31.62 -6.92
C GLU A 13 -59.21 30.50 -6.60
N ALA A 14 -60.26 30.92 -5.86
CA ALA A 14 -61.50 30.20 -5.59
C ALA A 14 -62.37 29.98 -6.85
N PRO A 15 -63.49 29.24 -6.72
CA PRO A 15 -64.73 29.93 -7.04
C PRO A 15 -65.89 29.70 -6.06
N VAL A 16 -66.62 30.81 -5.93
CA VAL A 16 -67.97 30.99 -5.39
C VAL A 16 -69.00 30.29 -6.29
N ILE A 17 -70.01 29.63 -5.72
CA ILE A 17 -71.25 29.28 -6.43
C ILE A 17 -72.45 29.83 -5.65
N TYR A 18 -73.23 30.64 -6.36
CA TYR A 18 -74.42 31.40 -5.97
C TYR A 18 -75.70 30.64 -6.39
N LEU A 19 -76.70 30.56 -5.48
CA LEU A 19 -78.17 30.72 -5.66
C LEU A 19 -78.95 29.78 -6.64
N PRO A 20 -80.32 29.65 -6.60
CA PRO A 20 -81.30 30.66 -6.13
C PRO A 20 -82.54 30.21 -5.33
N ILE A 21 -83.17 31.26 -4.79
CA ILE A 21 -84.53 31.38 -4.24
C ILE A 21 -85.50 31.69 -5.38
N VAL A 22 -86.67 31.03 -5.44
CA VAL A 22 -87.91 31.47 -6.13
C VAL A 22 -89.09 30.85 -5.34
N THR A 23 -89.75 31.54 -4.40
CA THR A 23 -90.94 32.43 -4.49
C THR A 23 -92.21 31.87 -5.17
N ALA A 24 -93.35 32.25 -4.56
CA ALA A 24 -94.72 32.32 -5.10
C ALA A 24 -95.49 30.97 -5.19
N THR A 25 -96.78 30.83 -4.85
CA THR A 25 -97.87 31.77 -4.56
C THR A 25 -99.07 30.98 -4.03
N ARG A 26 -99.79 31.55 -3.05
CA ARG A 26 -101.20 31.25 -2.71
C ARG A 26 -102.11 31.82 -3.82
N PRO A 27 -103.32 31.26 -4.06
CA PRO A 27 -104.55 31.91 -3.56
C PRO A 27 -105.60 30.88 -3.08
N GLN A 28 -106.39 31.07 -2.03
CA GLN A 28 -107.51 32.02 -1.83
C GLN A 28 -108.71 31.74 -2.76
N GLN A 29 -109.80 31.14 -2.23
CA GLN A 29 -111.19 31.59 -2.45
C GLN A 29 -112.21 30.73 -1.67
N GLU A 30 -112.81 31.30 -0.63
CA GLU A 30 -114.25 31.15 -0.34
C GLU A 30 -115.03 32.12 -1.24
N PRO A 31 -116.31 31.83 -1.56
CA PRO A 31 -117.38 32.73 -1.08
C PRO A 31 -118.62 31.92 -0.59
N LEU A 32 -119.28 32.27 0.52
CA LEU A 32 -120.16 33.42 0.80
C LEU A 32 -121.51 33.44 0.03
N LEU A 33 -122.57 33.70 0.82
CA LEU A 33 -123.92 34.24 0.53
C LEU A 33 -125.09 33.22 0.51
N ARG A 34 -126.09 33.27 1.40
CA ARG A 34 -127.04 34.35 1.81
C ARG A 34 -128.13 34.56 0.75
N VAL A 35 -129.41 34.40 1.14
CA VAL A 35 -130.66 35.10 0.70
C VAL A 35 -131.84 34.28 1.27
N LYS A 36 -132.66 34.80 2.23
CA LYS A 36 -133.91 35.60 2.05
C LYS A 36 -134.99 34.80 1.29
N GLN A 37 -136.30 34.85 1.54
CA GLN A 37 -137.23 35.53 2.45
C GLN A 37 -138.62 34.93 2.12
N GLN A 38 -139.58 35.00 3.08
CA GLN A 38 -141.03 35.15 2.85
C GLN A 38 -141.83 34.08 2.06
N ALA A 39 -142.86 33.50 2.70
CA ALA A 39 -144.26 33.91 2.55
C ALA A 39 -145.25 32.76 2.87
N SER A 40 -146.15 32.99 3.83
CA SER A 40 -147.53 32.43 3.88
C SER A 40 -148.31 32.81 2.59
N PRO A 41 -149.51 32.27 2.24
CA PRO A 41 -150.54 31.73 3.13
C PRO A 41 -151.46 30.61 2.56
N ALA A 42 -152.49 30.28 3.35
CA ALA A 42 -153.87 30.02 2.94
C ALA A 42 -154.29 28.64 2.39
N SER A 43 -155.20 28.05 3.18
CA SER A 43 -156.53 27.57 2.77
C SER A 43 -156.67 26.28 1.95
N GLY A 44 -157.41 25.34 2.54
CA GLY A 44 -158.54 24.73 1.84
C GLY A 44 -158.37 23.29 1.37
N SER A 45 -158.94 22.37 2.15
CA SER A 45 -159.77 21.26 1.67
C SER A 45 -159.26 20.43 0.47
N SER A 46 -158.53 19.32 0.72
CA SER A 46 -158.58 18.12 -0.13
C SER A 46 -157.81 16.93 0.47
N MET A 47 -158.51 15.83 0.75
CA MET A 47 -157.87 14.53 1.01
C MET A 47 -157.27 13.91 -0.27
N LEU A 48 -157.85 14.23 -1.43
CA LEU A 48 -157.44 13.69 -2.72
C LEU A 48 -156.05 14.20 -3.15
N LYS A 49 -155.70 15.44 -2.76
CA LYS A 49 -154.36 16.01 -2.97
C LYS A 49 -153.29 15.36 -2.09
N LEU A 50 -153.62 14.88 -0.89
CA LEU A 50 -152.72 14.08 -0.04
C LEU A 50 -152.43 12.71 -0.69
N TYR A 51 -153.43 12.07 -1.30
CA TYR A 51 -153.24 10.79 -1.97
C TYR A 51 -152.38 10.92 -3.24
N ILE A 52 -152.60 11.97 -4.04
CA ILE A 52 -151.77 12.26 -5.22
C ILE A 52 -150.36 12.71 -4.81
N ALA A 53 -150.21 13.55 -3.78
CA ALA A 53 -148.91 13.97 -3.28
C ALA A 53 -148.12 12.79 -2.66
N LEU A 54 -148.78 11.87 -1.95
CA LEU A 54 -148.16 10.64 -1.45
C LEU A 54 -147.77 9.70 -2.58
N PHE A 55 -148.59 9.57 -3.63
CA PHE A 55 -148.26 8.74 -4.79
C PHE A 55 -147.10 9.35 -5.60
N VAL A 56 -147.12 10.67 -5.84
CA VAL A 56 -146.01 11.38 -6.50
C VAL A 56 -144.75 11.32 -5.64
N ALA A 57 -144.85 11.49 -4.32
CA ALA A 57 -143.73 11.31 -3.41
C ALA A 57 -143.20 9.87 -3.42
N ALA A 58 -144.07 8.86 -3.43
CA ALA A 58 -143.66 7.46 -3.52
C ALA A 58 -142.98 7.13 -4.86
N VAL A 59 -143.47 7.67 -5.98
CA VAL A 59 -142.84 7.53 -7.30
C VAL A 59 -141.51 8.28 -7.35
N LEU A 60 -141.41 9.48 -6.76
CA LEU A 60 -140.15 10.22 -6.66
C LEU A 60 -139.14 9.49 -5.76
N ILE A 61 -139.58 8.92 -4.64
CA ILE A 61 -138.74 8.09 -3.76
C ILE A 61 -138.30 6.83 -4.50
N CYS A 62 -139.18 6.15 -5.24
CA CYS A 62 -138.79 4.96 -6.02
C CYS A 62 -137.79 5.30 -7.13
N ASN A 63 -137.99 6.42 -7.85
CA ASN A 63 -137.03 6.88 -8.86
C ASN A 63 -135.71 7.33 -8.21
N PHE A 64 -135.76 8.01 -7.07
CA PHE A 64 -134.57 8.43 -6.34
C PHE A 64 -133.79 7.24 -5.78
N VAL A 65 -134.47 6.25 -5.17
CA VAL A 65 -133.86 5.00 -4.70
C VAL A 65 -133.30 4.20 -5.88
N GLY A 66 -134.01 4.15 -7.01
CA GLY A 66 -133.51 3.53 -8.24
C GLY A 66 -132.25 4.22 -8.78
N LEU A 67 -132.21 5.56 -8.79
CA LEU A 67 -131.04 6.34 -9.17
C LEU A 67 -129.87 6.18 -8.19
N VAL A 68 -130.13 6.16 -6.87
CA VAL A 68 -129.10 5.96 -5.84
C VAL A 68 -128.53 4.54 -5.91
N LEU A 69 -129.36 3.53 -6.12
CA LEU A 69 -128.90 2.14 -6.29
C LEU A 69 -128.12 1.95 -7.60
N TRP A 70 -128.55 2.58 -8.69
CA TRP A 70 -127.82 2.57 -9.96
C TRP A 70 -126.48 3.31 -9.87
N ASP A 71 -126.46 4.50 -9.28
CA ASP A 71 -125.24 5.29 -9.04
C ASP A 71 -124.28 4.55 -8.10
N SER A 72 -124.79 3.94 -7.02
CA SER A 72 -123.99 3.08 -6.14
C SER A 72 -123.43 1.87 -6.87
N SER A 73 -124.19 1.25 -7.78
CA SER A 73 -123.70 0.12 -8.58
C SER A 73 -122.66 0.54 -9.61
N CYS A 74 -122.75 1.75 -10.18
CA CYS A 74 -121.77 2.29 -11.13
C CYS A 74 -120.49 2.71 -10.41
N GLN A 75 -120.62 3.36 -9.25
CA GLN A 75 -119.50 3.70 -8.36
C GLN A 75 -118.77 2.44 -7.89
N ASN A 76 -119.50 1.36 -7.55
CA ASN A 76 -118.88 0.09 -7.15
C ASN A 76 -118.10 -0.57 -8.31
N LYS A 77 -118.62 -0.52 -9.54
CA LYS A 77 -117.87 -1.02 -10.73
C LYS A 77 -116.61 -0.20 -11.01
N ASN A 78 -116.70 1.13 -10.90
CA ASN A 78 -115.55 2.03 -11.04
C ASN A 78 -114.51 1.81 -9.92
N LEU A 79 -114.97 1.53 -8.69
CA LEU A 79 -114.09 1.22 -7.57
C LEU A 79 -113.35 -0.10 -7.77
N VAL A 80 -114.04 -1.17 -8.16
CA VAL A 80 -113.41 -2.47 -8.46
C VAL A 80 -112.44 -2.37 -9.63
N GLN A 81 -112.75 -1.57 -10.65
CA GLN A 81 -111.82 -1.31 -11.75
C GLN A 81 -110.59 -0.51 -11.28
N TYR A 82 -110.78 0.52 -10.46
CA TYR A 82 -109.69 1.29 -9.86
C TYR A 82 -108.79 0.44 -8.96
N GLU A 83 -109.36 -0.45 -8.13
CA GLU A 83 -108.60 -1.38 -7.30
C GLU A 83 -107.75 -2.34 -8.13
N LYS A 84 -108.30 -2.86 -9.25
CA LYS A 84 -107.54 -3.69 -10.20
C LYS A 84 -106.42 -2.90 -10.86
N GLU A 85 -106.66 -1.66 -11.28
CA GLU A 85 -105.65 -0.79 -11.87
C GLU A 85 -104.54 -0.45 -10.88
N VAL A 86 -104.88 -0.16 -9.61
CA VAL A 86 -103.91 0.07 -8.53
C VAL A 86 -103.12 -1.20 -8.23
N ALA A 87 -103.77 -2.37 -8.15
CA ALA A 87 -103.09 -3.65 -7.95
C ALA A 87 -102.13 -3.97 -9.11
N SER A 88 -102.55 -3.71 -10.36
CA SER A 88 -101.71 -3.87 -11.54
C SER A 88 -100.53 -2.91 -11.55
N ARG A 89 -100.72 -1.65 -11.15
CA ARG A 89 -99.63 -0.66 -11.04
C ARG A 89 -98.64 -1.06 -9.95
N LYS A 90 -99.12 -1.48 -8.78
CA LYS A 90 -98.27 -1.99 -7.69
C LYS A 90 -97.48 -3.22 -8.12
N ALA A 91 -98.10 -4.13 -8.88
CA ALA A 91 -97.39 -5.29 -9.42
C ALA A 91 -96.30 -4.89 -10.43
N GLN A 92 -96.57 -3.92 -11.31
CA GLN A 92 -95.57 -3.38 -12.23
C GLN A 92 -94.44 -2.62 -11.51
N GLU A 93 -94.76 -1.86 -10.47
CA GLU A 93 -93.77 -1.17 -9.62
C GLU A 93 -92.89 -2.18 -8.89
N ALA A 94 -93.49 -3.18 -8.25
CA ALA A 94 -92.75 -4.26 -7.60
C ALA A 94 -91.84 -5.01 -8.58
N GLN A 95 -92.29 -5.22 -9.83
CA GLN A 95 -91.47 -5.83 -10.86
C GLN A 95 -90.28 -4.95 -11.26
N ARG A 96 -90.50 -3.64 -11.46
CA ARG A 96 -89.42 -2.69 -11.74
C ARG A 96 -88.42 -2.61 -10.59
N GLU A 97 -88.89 -2.64 -9.35
CA GLU A 97 -88.03 -2.66 -8.16
C GLU A 97 -87.19 -3.95 -8.12
N LEU A 98 -87.77 -5.11 -8.40
CA LEU A 98 -87.02 -6.37 -8.47
C LEU A 98 -85.99 -6.36 -9.61
N GLU A 99 -86.34 -5.85 -10.78
CA GLU A 99 -85.41 -5.71 -11.91
C GLU A 99 -84.26 -4.76 -11.56
N TRP A 100 -84.57 -3.62 -10.93
CA TRP A 100 -83.57 -2.67 -10.46
C TRP A 100 -82.65 -3.27 -9.39
N VAL A 101 -83.19 -4.01 -8.42
CA VAL A 101 -82.38 -4.72 -7.40
C VAL A 101 -81.45 -5.73 -8.06
N ARG A 102 -81.93 -6.53 -9.02
CA ARG A 102 -81.08 -7.48 -9.76
C ARG A 102 -79.98 -6.78 -10.55
N GLU A 103 -80.28 -5.66 -11.19
CA GLU A 103 -79.29 -4.87 -11.92
C GLU A 103 -78.22 -4.32 -10.98
N MET A 104 -78.62 -3.81 -9.80
CA MET A 104 -77.70 -3.33 -8.78
C MET A 104 -76.86 -4.45 -8.17
N ASP A 105 -77.44 -5.63 -7.94
CA ASP A 105 -76.70 -6.82 -7.49
C ASP A 105 -75.63 -7.22 -8.50
N LYS A 106 -76.02 -7.32 -9.78
CA LYS A 106 -75.08 -7.61 -10.87
C LYS A 106 -73.96 -6.58 -10.94
N LYS A 107 -74.29 -5.29 -10.81
CA LYS A 107 -73.29 -4.21 -10.81
C LYS A 107 -72.32 -4.33 -9.63
N ARG A 108 -72.82 -4.66 -8.43
CA ARG A 108 -71.98 -4.89 -7.24
C ARG A 108 -71.06 -6.10 -7.41
N GLU A 109 -71.56 -7.18 -7.99
CA GLU A 109 -70.75 -8.37 -8.30
C GLU A 109 -69.64 -8.03 -9.30
N GLU A 110 -69.95 -7.26 -10.35
CA GLU A 110 -68.95 -6.80 -11.33
C GLU A 110 -67.91 -5.86 -10.70
N GLU A 111 -68.32 -4.95 -9.81
CA GLU A 111 -67.40 -4.09 -9.05
C GLU A 111 -66.47 -4.91 -8.16
N HIS A 112 -67.03 -5.85 -7.39
CA HIS A 112 -66.23 -6.76 -6.56
C HIS A 112 -65.30 -7.65 -7.39
N ALA A 113 -65.73 -8.12 -8.57
CA ALA A 113 -64.88 -8.86 -9.50
C ALA A 113 -63.72 -8.00 -10.02
N ARG A 114 -63.97 -6.72 -10.33
CA ARG A 114 -62.92 -5.79 -10.74
C ARG A 114 -61.94 -5.49 -9.60
N GLU A 115 -62.42 -5.30 -8.38
CA GLU A 115 -61.59 -5.06 -7.21
C GLU A 115 -60.70 -6.26 -6.89
N THR A 116 -61.26 -7.48 -6.93
CA THR A 116 -60.49 -8.71 -6.71
C THR A 116 -59.45 -8.93 -7.81
N GLN A 117 -59.81 -8.71 -9.09
CA GLN A 117 -58.83 -8.75 -10.19
C GLN A 117 -57.70 -7.74 -9.97
N TRP A 118 -58.04 -6.49 -9.69
CA TRP A 118 -57.06 -5.44 -9.43
C TRP A 118 -56.14 -5.79 -8.25
N GLN A 119 -56.69 -6.34 -7.17
CA GLN A 119 -55.92 -6.76 -6.01
C GLN A 119 -54.96 -7.90 -6.35
N THR A 120 -55.41 -8.90 -7.12
CA THR A 120 -54.53 -10.00 -7.55
C THR A 120 -53.40 -9.53 -8.47
N GLU A 121 -53.67 -8.60 -9.39
CA GLU A 121 -52.65 -8.00 -10.25
C GLU A 121 -51.64 -7.18 -9.45
N TYR A 122 -52.13 -6.40 -8.47
CA TYR A 122 -51.29 -5.63 -7.57
C TYR A 122 -50.36 -6.53 -6.75
N ASP A 123 -50.91 -7.59 -6.14
CA ASP A 123 -50.13 -8.54 -5.33
C ASP A 123 -49.11 -9.30 -6.17
N LEU A 124 -49.46 -9.69 -7.40
CA LEU A 124 -48.53 -10.30 -8.35
C LEU A 124 -47.38 -9.36 -8.70
N LYS A 125 -47.69 -8.09 -9.01
CA LYS A 125 -46.68 -7.08 -9.33
C LYS A 125 -45.75 -6.82 -8.15
N LYS A 126 -46.30 -6.72 -6.94
CA LYS A 126 -45.55 -6.55 -5.70
C LYS A 126 -44.63 -7.75 -5.43
N ALA A 127 -45.10 -8.97 -5.68
CA ALA A 127 -44.29 -10.18 -5.56
C ALA A 127 -43.13 -10.20 -6.58
N GLN A 128 -43.39 -9.78 -7.83
CA GLN A 128 -42.33 -9.65 -8.84
C GLN A 128 -41.29 -8.59 -8.48
N GLU A 129 -41.72 -7.45 -7.93
CA GLU A 129 -40.82 -6.40 -7.43
C GLU A 129 -39.95 -6.93 -6.29
N ALA A 130 -40.54 -7.60 -5.30
CA ALA A 130 -39.81 -8.24 -4.22
C ALA A 130 -38.81 -9.29 -4.71
N GLN A 131 -39.15 -10.06 -5.75
CA GLN A 131 -38.22 -11.02 -6.34
C GLN A 131 -37.01 -10.33 -6.98
N ARG A 132 -37.25 -9.24 -7.74
CA ARG A 132 -36.16 -8.45 -8.35
C ARG A 132 -35.26 -7.83 -7.28
N GLU A 133 -35.83 -7.34 -6.18
CA GLU A 133 -35.04 -6.82 -5.05
C GLU A 133 -34.18 -7.91 -4.41
N LEU A 134 -34.72 -9.12 -4.20
CA LEU A 134 -33.95 -10.25 -3.67
C LEU A 134 -32.82 -10.67 -4.61
N GLU A 135 -33.06 -10.71 -5.92
CA GLU A 135 -32.03 -11.00 -6.92
C GLU A 135 -30.92 -9.94 -6.89
N TRP A 136 -31.30 -8.66 -6.85
CA TRP A 136 -30.35 -7.55 -6.74
C TRP A 136 -29.52 -7.62 -5.45
N VAL A 137 -30.13 -7.92 -4.30
CA VAL A 137 -29.41 -8.09 -3.03
C VAL A 137 -28.40 -9.24 -3.13
N ARG A 138 -28.78 -10.39 -3.69
CA ARG A 138 -27.87 -11.53 -3.88
C ARG A 138 -26.69 -11.18 -4.79
N GLU A 139 -26.94 -10.44 -5.87
CA GLU A 139 -25.90 -9.98 -6.78
C GLU A 139 -24.90 -9.05 -6.07
N MET A 140 -25.42 -8.10 -5.29
CA MET A 140 -24.61 -7.18 -4.50
C MET A 140 -23.81 -7.91 -3.40
N ASP A 141 -24.39 -8.91 -2.75
CA ASP A 141 -23.69 -9.75 -1.78
C ASP A 141 -22.54 -10.52 -2.41
N LYS A 142 -22.80 -11.17 -3.56
CA LYS A 142 -21.76 -11.85 -4.34
C LYS A 142 -20.64 -10.89 -4.72
N LYS A 143 -20.97 -9.69 -5.20
CA LYS A 143 -19.98 -8.67 -5.56
C LYS A 143 -19.13 -8.23 -4.35
N ARG A 144 -19.76 -8.06 -3.17
CA ARG A 144 -19.05 -7.75 -1.92
C ARG A 144 -18.14 -8.89 -1.47
N GLU A 145 -18.55 -10.14 -1.65
CA GLU A 145 -17.71 -11.31 -1.37
C GLU A 145 -16.49 -11.38 -2.31
N GLU A 146 -16.69 -11.17 -3.60
CA GLU A 146 -15.61 -11.12 -4.58
C GLU A 146 -14.60 -10.02 -4.28
N GLU A 147 -15.08 -8.85 -3.84
CA GLU A 147 -14.22 -7.73 -3.42
C GLU A 147 -13.40 -8.08 -2.18
N ARG A 148 -14.03 -8.63 -1.12
CA ARG A 148 -13.31 -9.14 0.07
C ARG A 148 -12.28 -10.21 -0.27
N ALA A 149 -12.61 -11.11 -1.21
CA ALA A 149 -11.69 -12.15 -1.67
C ALA A 149 -10.53 -11.57 -2.50
N ARG A 150 -10.74 -10.50 -3.27
CA ARG A 150 -9.66 -9.77 -3.95
C ARG A 150 -8.75 -9.08 -2.94
N GLU A 151 -9.31 -8.40 -1.97
CA GLU A 151 -8.55 -7.71 -0.91
C GLU A 151 -7.71 -8.71 -0.10
N THR A 152 -8.29 -9.83 0.32
CA THR A 152 -7.58 -10.89 1.05
C THR A 152 -6.41 -11.48 0.24
N ARG A 153 -6.63 -11.71 -1.07
CA ARG A 153 -5.56 -12.19 -1.97
C ARG A 153 -4.44 -11.17 -2.11
N TRP A 154 -4.80 -9.90 -2.32
CA TRP A 154 -3.83 -8.81 -2.42
C TRP A 154 -3.01 -8.66 -1.14
N GLN A 155 -3.66 -8.71 0.03
CA GLN A 155 -2.99 -8.64 1.33
C GLN A 155 -2.01 -9.80 1.53
N THR A 156 -2.43 -11.03 1.17
CA THR A 156 -1.59 -12.22 1.27
C THR A 156 -0.36 -12.12 0.36
N GLU A 157 -0.54 -11.63 -0.87
CA GLU A 157 0.56 -11.43 -1.82
C GLU A 157 1.53 -10.34 -1.32
N TYR A 158 0.99 -9.25 -0.79
CA TYR A 158 1.78 -8.17 -0.19
C TYR A 158 2.63 -8.67 0.99
N ASP A 159 2.02 -9.43 1.91
CA ASP A 159 2.71 -9.98 3.08
C ASP A 159 3.79 -11.00 2.67
N LEU A 160 3.50 -11.84 1.66
CA LEU A 160 4.48 -12.76 1.09
C LEU A 160 5.68 -12.01 0.49
N LYS A 161 5.43 -10.96 -0.29
CA LYS A 161 6.50 -10.15 -0.90
C LYS A 161 7.35 -9.47 0.17
N LYS A 162 6.71 -8.88 1.19
CA LYS A 162 7.41 -8.28 2.33
C LYS A 162 8.27 -9.30 3.08
N ALA A 163 7.77 -10.51 3.30
CA ALA A 163 8.54 -11.59 3.91
C ALA A 163 9.72 -12.05 3.05
N GLN A 164 9.57 -12.07 1.71
CA GLN A 164 10.67 -12.37 0.79
C GLN A 164 11.75 -11.29 0.81
N GLU A 165 11.36 -10.01 0.85
CA GLU A 165 12.30 -8.88 0.95
C GLU A 165 13.09 -8.94 2.26
N ALA A 166 12.43 -9.16 3.39
CA ALA A 166 13.09 -9.34 4.70
C ALA A 166 14.09 -10.52 4.69
N ARG A 167 13.75 -11.63 4.01
CA ARG A 167 14.69 -12.76 3.86
C ARG A 167 15.92 -12.41 3.03
N ARG A 168 15.75 -11.61 1.97
CA ARG A 168 16.87 -11.15 1.13
C ARG A 168 17.78 -10.21 1.92
N GLU A 169 17.21 -9.32 2.71
CA GLU A 169 17.96 -8.40 3.57
C GLU A 169 18.79 -9.17 4.62
N LEU A 170 18.18 -10.13 5.33
CA LEU A 170 18.90 -11.00 6.27
C LEU A 170 19.98 -11.86 5.60
N ALA A 171 19.76 -12.31 4.37
CA ALA A 171 20.78 -13.04 3.62
C ALA A 171 21.95 -12.13 3.22
N TRP A 172 21.66 -10.91 2.79
CA TRP A 172 22.66 -9.92 2.45
C TRP A 172 23.49 -9.50 3.67
N GLU A 173 22.85 -9.25 4.81
CA GLU A 173 23.54 -8.91 6.07
C GLU A 173 24.49 -10.02 6.52
N ARG A 174 24.06 -11.28 6.47
CA ARG A 174 24.93 -12.43 6.76
C ARG A 174 26.13 -12.49 5.83
N HIS A 175 25.91 -12.34 4.52
CA HIS A 175 26.99 -12.34 3.53
C HIS A 175 27.99 -11.19 3.79
N MET A 176 27.51 -9.99 4.14
CA MET A 176 28.38 -8.87 4.47
C MET A 176 29.20 -9.11 5.73
N ASN A 177 28.58 -9.70 6.77
CA ASN A 177 29.29 -10.06 8.01
C ASN A 177 30.36 -11.13 7.75
N GLU A 178 30.04 -12.18 7.01
CA GLU A 178 30.99 -13.23 6.62
C GLU A 178 32.15 -12.65 5.78
N THR A 179 31.84 -11.75 4.85
CA THR A 179 32.86 -11.04 4.04
C THR A 179 33.77 -10.21 4.94
N GLN A 180 33.20 -9.44 5.87
CA GLN A 180 33.97 -8.62 6.80
C GLN A 180 34.86 -9.47 7.72
N GLU A 181 34.37 -10.60 8.21
CA GLU A 181 35.16 -11.53 9.02
C GLU A 181 36.30 -12.16 8.20
N SER A 182 36.03 -12.56 6.97
CA SER A 182 37.03 -13.05 6.02
C SER A 182 38.12 -12.01 5.74
N GLU A 183 37.75 -10.74 5.56
CA GLU A 183 38.73 -9.66 5.39
C GLU A 183 39.57 -9.43 6.65
N ARG A 184 38.95 -9.40 7.83
CA ARG A 184 39.68 -9.27 9.11
C ARG A 184 40.67 -10.41 9.32
N THR A 185 40.29 -11.64 9.01
CA THR A 185 41.19 -12.80 9.13
C THR A 185 42.33 -12.72 8.12
N ARG A 186 42.06 -12.33 6.87
CA ARG A 186 43.09 -12.09 5.84
C ARG A 186 44.07 -10.99 6.25
N GLU A 187 43.57 -9.88 6.77
CA GLU A 187 44.40 -8.78 7.27
C GLU A 187 45.27 -9.22 8.46
N ALA A 188 44.71 -9.97 9.41
CA ALA A 188 45.46 -10.52 10.54
C ALA A 188 46.54 -11.52 10.10
N GLN A 189 46.27 -12.35 9.09
CA GLN A 189 47.28 -13.23 8.49
C GLN A 189 48.39 -12.44 7.80
N TRP A 190 48.03 -11.45 6.98
CA TRP A 190 48.97 -10.58 6.30
C TRP A 190 49.88 -9.84 7.29
N LYS A 191 49.30 -9.27 8.35
CA LYS A 191 50.05 -8.58 9.40
C LYS A 191 51.06 -9.50 10.11
N ARG A 192 50.64 -10.72 10.46
CA ARG A 192 51.56 -11.73 11.04
C ARG A 192 52.72 -12.08 10.09
N SER A 193 52.42 -12.29 8.82
CA SER A 193 53.44 -12.57 7.80
C SER A 193 54.40 -11.40 7.64
N TYR A 194 53.89 -10.18 7.64
CA TYR A 194 54.68 -8.96 7.51
C TYR A 194 55.60 -8.76 8.71
N ASP A 195 55.08 -8.90 9.93
CA ASP A 195 55.86 -8.77 11.17
C ASP A 195 56.95 -9.83 11.27
N LEU A 196 56.68 -11.07 10.84
CA LEU A 196 57.68 -12.14 10.78
C LEU A 196 58.82 -11.80 9.83
N LYS A 197 58.49 -11.34 8.61
CA LYS A 197 59.49 -10.92 7.61
C LYS A 197 60.34 -9.77 8.14
N ARG A 198 59.71 -8.76 8.74
CA ARG A 198 60.41 -7.62 9.35
C ARG A 198 61.32 -8.05 10.50
N ALA A 199 60.90 -8.99 11.32
CA ALA A 199 61.72 -9.55 12.38
C ALA A 199 62.93 -10.32 11.82
N GLN A 200 62.74 -11.09 10.75
CA GLN A 200 63.81 -11.81 10.06
C GLN A 200 64.83 -10.85 9.43
N GLU A 201 64.37 -9.81 8.72
CA GLU A 201 65.23 -8.76 8.16
C GLU A 201 66.05 -8.07 9.27
N LYS A 202 65.41 -7.76 10.41
CA LYS A 202 66.10 -7.16 11.56
C LYS A 202 67.13 -8.11 12.17
N GLN A 203 66.87 -9.42 12.19
CA GLN A 203 67.86 -10.42 12.63
C GLN A 203 69.04 -10.52 11.66
N GLN A 204 68.78 -10.54 10.36
CA GLN A 204 69.83 -10.54 9.32
C GLN A 204 70.68 -9.28 9.41
N GLN A 205 70.05 -8.10 9.58
CA GLN A 205 70.76 -6.84 9.75
C GLN A 205 71.67 -6.88 10.98
N ARG A 206 71.18 -7.35 12.14
CA ARG A 206 72.00 -7.50 13.36
C ARG A 206 73.12 -8.53 13.20
N ALA A 207 72.90 -9.60 12.44
CA ALA A 207 73.94 -10.59 12.16
C ALA A 207 75.04 -9.97 11.28
N TRP A 208 74.65 -9.23 10.24
CA TRP A 208 75.56 -8.48 9.37
C TRP A 208 76.36 -7.43 10.15
N GLU A 209 75.70 -6.63 11.00
CA GLU A 209 76.36 -5.63 11.85
C GLU A 209 77.41 -6.29 12.76
N ARG A 210 77.09 -7.42 13.40
CA ARG A 210 78.05 -8.18 14.21
C ARG A 210 79.22 -8.71 13.39
N GLN A 211 78.96 -9.21 12.19
CA GLN A 211 80.02 -9.69 11.28
C GLN A 211 80.96 -8.54 10.89
N MET A 212 80.40 -7.39 10.53
CA MET A 212 81.18 -6.19 10.17
C MET A 212 81.94 -5.63 11.37
N ASP A 213 81.37 -5.66 12.57
CA ASP A 213 82.07 -5.27 13.80
C ASP A 213 83.24 -6.18 14.14
N ASN A 214 83.07 -7.50 13.98
CA ASN A 214 84.15 -8.47 14.16
C ASN A 214 85.27 -8.21 13.15
N LYS A 215 84.93 -8.04 11.86
CA LYS A 215 85.91 -7.70 10.82
C LYS A 215 86.66 -6.41 11.14
N ARG A 216 85.96 -5.35 11.58
CA ARG A 216 86.60 -4.09 12.03
C ARG A 216 87.49 -4.27 13.27
N ARG A 217 87.18 -5.21 14.17
CA ARG A 217 88.07 -5.52 15.33
C ARG A 217 89.30 -6.29 14.88
N GLU A 218 89.16 -7.23 13.95
CA GLU A 218 90.27 -7.97 13.37
C GLU A 218 91.22 -7.05 12.60
N GLU A 219 90.69 -6.14 11.78
CA GLU A 219 91.47 -5.11 11.08
C GLU A 219 92.22 -4.23 12.07
N ARG A 220 91.56 -3.70 13.12
CA ARG A 220 92.23 -2.94 14.20
C ARG A 220 93.33 -3.75 14.90
N THR A 221 93.10 -5.05 15.12
CA THR A 221 94.10 -5.92 15.76
C THR A 221 95.29 -6.14 14.84
N ARG A 222 95.05 -6.33 13.54
CA ARG A 222 96.09 -6.46 12.52
C ARG A 222 96.90 -5.18 12.38
N GLU A 223 96.24 -4.02 12.36
CA GLU A 223 96.88 -2.70 12.33
C GLU A 223 97.72 -2.48 13.59
N ALA A 224 97.19 -2.74 14.78
CA ALA A 224 97.95 -2.63 16.04
C ALA A 224 99.16 -3.58 16.09
N GLN A 225 99.02 -4.83 15.61
CA GLN A 225 100.14 -5.76 15.50
C GLN A 225 101.20 -5.26 14.51
N TRP A 226 100.75 -4.69 13.39
CA TRP A 226 101.65 -4.10 12.40
C TRP A 226 102.37 -2.88 12.98
N GLU A 227 101.68 -1.97 13.67
CA GLU A 227 102.28 -0.81 14.36
C GLU A 227 103.27 -1.24 15.43
N MET A 228 102.92 -2.17 16.31
CA MET A 228 103.84 -2.73 17.31
C MET A 228 105.08 -3.36 16.67
N SER A 229 104.93 -4.01 15.51
CA SER A 229 106.07 -4.54 14.76
C SER A 229 106.91 -3.42 14.14
N GLN A 230 106.31 -2.34 13.64
CA GLN A 230 107.05 -1.18 13.12
C GLN A 230 107.80 -0.46 14.24
N GLU A 231 107.12 -0.16 15.36
CA GLU A 231 107.73 0.49 16.51
C GLU A 231 108.89 -0.34 17.09
N LYS A 232 108.75 -1.67 17.19
CA LYS A 232 109.85 -2.55 17.60
C LYS A 232 111.06 -2.45 16.66
N ARG A 233 110.83 -2.27 15.35
CA ARG A 233 111.91 -2.08 14.36
C ARG A 233 112.57 -0.71 14.50
N GLU A 234 111.77 0.34 14.68
CA GLU A 234 112.27 1.71 14.90
C GLU A 234 113.10 1.80 16.19
N ARG A 235 112.64 1.20 17.29
CA ARG A 235 113.38 1.12 18.55
C ARG A 235 114.71 0.37 18.43
N LEU A 236 114.78 -0.62 17.53
CA LEU A 236 116.03 -1.33 17.23
C LEU A 236 116.96 -0.51 16.30
N GLY A 237 116.54 0.64 15.81
CA GLY A 237 117.35 1.50 14.92
C GLY A 237 117.66 0.86 13.57
N LEU A 238 116.84 -0.10 13.15
CA LEU A 238 117.06 -0.91 11.96
C LEU A 238 116.46 -0.23 10.72
N SER A 239 117.27 0.03 9.70
CA SER A 239 116.80 0.60 8.44
C SER A 239 117.46 -0.07 7.24
N TRP A 240 116.74 -0.21 6.13
CA TRP A 240 117.34 -0.66 4.88
C TRP A 240 118.08 0.50 4.22
N SER A 241 119.29 0.25 3.72
CA SER A 241 119.92 1.16 2.75
C SER A 241 119.10 1.18 1.45
N ALA A 242 119.29 2.22 0.64
CA ALA A 242 118.71 2.28 -0.70
C ALA A 242 119.00 0.97 -1.47
N PRO A 243 117.98 0.31 -2.04
CA PRO A 243 118.18 -0.94 -2.78
C PRO A 243 118.99 -0.65 -4.04
N LEU A 244 120.11 -1.37 -4.19
CA LEU A 244 120.90 -1.32 -5.41
C LEU A 244 120.41 -2.42 -6.34
N SER A 245 120.05 -2.04 -7.57
CA SER A 245 119.78 -3.03 -8.61
C SER A 245 121.08 -3.73 -8.99
N HIS A 246 121.05 -5.06 -8.96
CA HIS A 246 122.14 -5.89 -9.43
C HIS A 246 121.65 -6.60 -10.71
N GLY A 247 122.57 -6.86 -11.63
CA GLY A 247 122.28 -7.37 -12.98
C GLY A 247 121.28 -8.55 -12.99
N CYS A 248 120.54 -8.66 -14.10
CA CYS A 248 119.52 -9.69 -14.29
C CYS A 248 120.11 -11.09 -14.07
N VAL A 249 119.52 -11.85 -13.15
CA VAL A 249 119.95 -13.23 -12.84
C VAL A 249 119.40 -14.20 -13.90
N SER A 250 118.25 -13.87 -14.49
CA SER A 250 117.63 -14.56 -15.63
C SER A 250 116.66 -13.63 -16.38
N HIS A 251 116.21 -14.01 -17.58
CA HIS A 251 115.24 -13.22 -18.36
C HIS A 251 114.00 -12.87 -17.52
N GLY A 252 113.78 -11.57 -17.28
CA GLY A 252 112.63 -11.06 -16.52
C GLY A 252 112.79 -11.05 -14.99
N VAL A 253 113.91 -11.52 -14.43
CA VAL A 253 114.17 -11.47 -12.97
C VAL A 253 115.31 -10.52 -12.65
N GLN A 254 114.98 -9.42 -11.98
CA GLN A 254 115.97 -8.47 -11.44
C GLN A 254 116.27 -8.80 -9.98
N SER A 255 117.56 -8.78 -9.64
CA SER A 255 118.00 -8.97 -8.25
C SER A 255 118.28 -7.63 -7.60
N TYR A 256 117.75 -7.42 -6.40
CA TYR A 256 117.99 -6.21 -5.61
C TYR A 256 118.81 -6.56 -4.38
N ARG A 257 119.79 -5.71 -4.06
CA ARG A 257 120.76 -5.94 -2.99
C ARG A 257 120.85 -4.71 -2.09
N ALA A 258 120.21 -4.79 -0.93
CA ALA A 258 120.22 -3.75 0.10
C ALA A 258 121.00 -4.22 1.32
N ARG A 259 121.46 -3.25 2.12
CA ARG A 259 122.16 -3.48 3.38
C ARG A 259 121.25 -3.12 4.54
N LEU A 260 121.18 -4.01 5.53
CA LEU A 260 120.52 -3.68 6.79
C LEU A 260 121.47 -2.82 7.63
N LEU A 261 121.11 -1.55 7.81
CA LEU A 261 121.80 -0.60 8.67
C LEU A 261 121.24 -0.72 10.09
N ASP A 262 122.14 -0.70 11.07
CA ASP A 262 121.83 -0.86 12.48
C ASP A 262 122.39 0.36 13.22
N ALA A 263 121.50 1.23 13.70
CA ALA A 263 121.90 2.39 14.50
C ALA A 263 122.08 2.06 15.99
N GLY A 264 121.67 0.85 16.43
CA GLY A 264 121.77 0.42 17.82
C GLY A 264 123.04 -0.39 18.12
N ALA A 265 123.57 -0.27 19.35
CA ALA A 265 124.75 -1.01 19.81
C ALA A 265 124.43 -2.43 20.34
N TYR A 266 123.24 -2.97 20.05
CA TYR A 266 122.76 -4.21 20.66
C TYR A 266 123.20 -5.45 19.86
N ASN A 267 123.70 -6.47 20.56
CA ASN A 267 124.22 -7.70 19.96
C ASN A 267 123.11 -8.74 19.70
N TYR A 268 122.10 -8.40 18.88
CA TYR A 268 121.01 -9.31 18.50
C TYR A 268 121.29 -10.05 17.18
N ASN A 269 120.58 -11.16 16.95
CA ASN A 269 120.68 -11.91 15.71
C ASN A 269 120.04 -11.13 14.55
N LYS A 270 120.86 -10.44 13.78
CA LYS A 270 120.42 -9.59 12.66
C LYS A 270 119.79 -10.36 11.49
N ILE A 271 119.97 -11.68 11.40
CA ILE A 271 119.39 -12.52 10.33
C ILE A 271 117.86 -12.53 10.38
N VAL A 272 117.27 -12.55 11.59
CA VAL A 272 115.83 -12.61 11.78
C VAL A 272 115.15 -11.32 11.25
N PRO A 273 115.57 -10.09 11.64
CA PRO A 273 115.07 -8.88 11.03
C PRO A 273 115.30 -8.79 9.52
N CYS A 274 116.40 -9.34 9.00
CA CYS A 274 116.65 -9.35 7.57
C CYS A 274 115.59 -10.14 6.78
N MET A 275 115.12 -11.28 7.31
CA MET A 275 114.10 -12.10 6.67
C MET A 275 112.67 -11.63 6.95
N GLU A 276 112.43 -10.82 7.97
CA GLU A 276 111.08 -10.38 8.34
C GLU A 276 110.77 -8.93 7.96
N MET A 277 111.81 -8.10 7.75
CA MET A 277 111.66 -6.68 7.46
C MET A 277 111.54 -6.46 5.95
N PRO A 278 110.37 -6.04 5.45
CA PRO A 278 110.20 -5.85 4.04
C PRO A 278 110.98 -4.62 3.56
N ILE A 279 111.45 -4.70 2.32
CA ILE A 279 112.07 -3.60 1.60
C ILE A 279 111.12 -3.08 0.54
N SER A 280 111.02 -1.75 0.41
CA SER A 280 110.26 -1.13 -0.67
C SER A 280 111.12 -1.07 -1.92
N ILE A 281 110.73 -1.81 -2.95
CA ILE A 281 111.36 -1.79 -4.27
C ILE A 281 110.28 -1.31 -5.24
N HIS A 282 110.47 -0.13 -5.83
CA HIS A 282 109.50 0.50 -6.75
C HIS A 282 108.08 0.65 -6.19
N GLY A 283 107.96 0.95 -4.88
CA GLY A 283 106.67 1.15 -4.23
C GLY A 283 105.96 -0.15 -3.81
N VAL A 284 106.53 -1.32 -4.11
CA VAL A 284 106.01 -2.62 -3.65
C VAL A 284 106.86 -3.11 -2.47
N SER A 285 106.19 -3.38 -1.36
CA SER A 285 106.80 -3.97 -0.16
C SER A 285 107.08 -5.46 -0.39
N ARG A 286 108.35 -5.88 -0.32
CA ARG A 286 108.79 -7.27 -0.55
C ARG A 286 109.62 -7.77 0.63
N ILE A 287 109.43 -9.03 1.01
CA ILE A 287 110.24 -9.70 2.03
C ILE A 287 111.48 -10.31 1.38
N ALA A 288 112.57 -10.48 2.12
CA ALA A 288 113.81 -11.04 1.62
C ALA A 288 113.72 -12.55 1.36
N ASP A 289 114.08 -12.99 0.15
CA ASP A 289 114.18 -14.42 -0.17
C ASP A 289 115.42 -15.05 0.51
N HIS A 290 116.48 -14.26 0.66
CA HIS A 290 117.74 -14.71 1.25
C HIS A 290 118.50 -13.58 1.98
N CYS A 291 119.15 -13.95 3.08
CA CYS A 291 119.90 -13.06 3.96
C CYS A 291 121.29 -13.63 4.25
N GLU A 292 122.34 -12.88 3.88
CA GLU A 292 123.73 -13.32 4.04
C GLU A 292 124.51 -12.32 4.90
N ARG A 293 125.23 -12.81 5.92
CA ARG A 293 126.06 -11.96 6.79
C ARG A 293 127.36 -11.63 6.05
N GLN A 294 127.59 -10.35 5.78
CA GLN A 294 128.77 -9.90 5.05
C GLN A 294 129.77 -9.23 6.00
N GLY A 295 130.71 -10.02 6.52
CA GLY A 295 131.85 -9.57 7.33
C GLY A 295 131.60 -9.50 8.84
N ASN A 296 132.61 -9.02 9.56
CA ASN A 296 132.63 -8.91 11.02
C ASN A 296 131.81 -7.71 11.53
N VAL A 297 131.83 -6.60 10.78
CA VAL A 297 130.84 -5.53 10.94
C VAL A 297 129.50 -6.10 10.49
N GLY A 298 128.47 -6.01 11.34
CA GLY A 298 127.17 -6.69 11.17
C GLY A 298 126.29 -6.13 10.06
N VAL A 299 126.76 -6.17 8.82
CA VAL A 299 126.03 -5.83 7.59
C VAL A 299 125.41 -7.10 7.02
N LEU A 300 124.09 -7.10 6.83
CA LEU A 300 123.40 -8.17 6.12
C LEU A 300 123.07 -7.74 4.70
N ARG A 301 123.46 -8.59 3.75
CA ARG A 301 123.26 -8.48 2.30
C ARG A 301 121.92 -9.14 1.96
N LEU A 302 121.02 -8.38 1.36
CA LEU A 302 119.79 -8.88 0.77
C LEU A 302 120.02 -9.48 -0.63
N ILE A 303 119.15 -10.41 -1.01
CA ILE A 303 118.84 -10.71 -2.42
C ILE A 303 117.32 -10.88 -2.53
N VAL A 304 116.67 -9.99 -3.28
CA VAL A 304 115.26 -10.12 -3.64
C VAL A 304 115.15 -10.31 -5.14
N CYS A 305 114.49 -11.40 -5.56
CA CYS A 305 114.28 -11.69 -6.97
C CYS A 305 112.86 -11.27 -7.38
N SER A 306 112.72 -10.12 -8.04
CA SER A 306 111.42 -9.68 -8.57
C SER A 306 111.29 -10.07 -10.03
N LYS A 307 110.24 -10.82 -10.37
CA LYS A 307 109.74 -10.92 -11.74
C LYS A 307 109.01 -9.62 -12.07
N HIS A 308 109.43 -8.93 -13.12
CA HIS A 308 108.67 -7.81 -13.70
C HIS A 308 107.48 -8.31 -14.50
#